data_AF-A0A521CSF2-F1
#
_entry.id   AF-A0A521CSF2-F1
#
_cell.length_a   1.000
_cell.length_b   1.000
_cell.length_c   1.000
_cell.angle_alpha   90.00
_cell.angle_beta   90.00
_cell.angle_gamma   90.00
#
_symmetry.space_group_name_H-M   'P 1'
#
loop_
_entity.id
_entity.type
_entity.pdbx_description
1 polymer ?
#
loop_
_entity_poly.entity_id
_entity_poly.type
_entity_poly.pdbx_seq_one_letter_code
_entity_poly.pdbx_strand_id
1 'polypeptide(L)'
;MALRNAAVAAAGQWTDPDDGIRYPSGEVHAWERGRNETACGLSLSRSRLARFPHVSWADVQPESGRHAEEVAAVCRRCAAALGARRDDRGWTRTNPRP
;
A
#
# COMPACT_ATOMS: atom_id res chain seq x y z
N MET A 1 5.96 -4.34 13.90
CA MET A 1 4.56 -3.92 13.82
C MET A 1 4.12 -4.04 12.37
N ALA A 2 3.18 -4.93 12.07
CA ALA A 2 2.55 -4.94 10.74
C ALA A 2 1.82 -3.60 10.57
N LEU A 3 1.97 -2.93 9.42
CA LEU A 3 1.27 -1.70 9.10
C LEU A 3 -0.22 -2.03 8.86
N ARG A 4 -0.94 -2.35 9.93
CA ARG A 4 -2.36 -2.73 9.89
C ARG A 4 -3.23 -1.62 9.28
N ASN A 5 -2.70 -0.38 9.21
CA ASN A 5 -3.34 0.82 8.66
C ASN A 5 -2.41 1.58 7.70
N ALA A 6 -1.72 0.89 6.78
CA ALA A 6 -0.96 1.58 5.75
C ALA A 6 -1.88 2.43 4.86
N ALA A 7 -1.43 3.64 4.53
CA ALA A 7 -2.02 4.50 3.51
C ALA A 7 -1.30 4.31 2.17
N VAL A 8 -1.70 5.06 1.15
CA VAL A 8 -1.15 4.96 -0.21
C VAL A 8 -0.25 6.13 -0.53
N ALA A 9 0.87 5.84 -1.21
CA ALA A 9 1.64 6.80 -1.97
C ALA A 9 1.66 6.36 -3.45
N ALA A 10 1.44 7.29 -4.39
CA ALA A 10 1.27 6.95 -5.80
C ALA A 10 2.08 7.85 -6.74
N ALA A 11 2.42 7.33 -7.91
CA ALA A 11 3.13 8.06 -8.96
C ALA A 11 2.24 9.10 -9.67
N GLY A 12 0.92 8.89 -9.64
CA GLY A 12 -0.07 9.78 -10.23
C GLY A 12 -1.22 10.09 -9.29
N GLN A 13 -2.04 11.05 -9.70
CA GLN A 13 -3.31 11.36 -9.08
C GLN A 13 -4.35 11.67 -10.16
N TRP A 14 -5.62 11.44 -9.86
CA TRP A 14 -6.76 11.94 -10.64
C TRP A 14 -7.80 12.50 -9.66
N THR A 15 -8.71 13.34 -10.17
CA THR A 15 -9.81 13.88 -9.37
C THR A 15 -11.09 13.23 -9.85
N ASP A 16 -11.83 12.61 -8.93
CA ASP A 16 -13.11 12.01 -9.23
C ASP A 16 -14.15 13.11 -9.55
N PRO A 17 -14.85 13.03 -10.69
CA PRO A 17 -15.80 14.06 -11.10
C PRO A 17 -17.09 14.07 -10.26
N ASP A 18 -17.44 12.97 -9.60
CA ASP A 18 -18.67 12.82 -8.83
C ASP A 18 -18.53 13.39 -7.41
N ASP A 19 -17.37 13.20 -6.76
CA ASP A 19 -17.13 13.69 -5.39
C ASP A 19 -16.06 14.79 -5.26
N GLY A 20 -15.30 15.08 -6.33
CA GLY A 20 -14.25 16.09 -6.37
C GLY A 20 -12.98 15.73 -5.56
N ILE A 21 -12.85 14.50 -5.08
CA ILE A 21 -11.74 14.04 -4.25
C ILE A 21 -10.59 13.55 -5.14
N ARG A 22 -9.36 13.75 -4.66
CA ARG A 22 -8.16 13.22 -5.32
C ARG A 22 -7.91 11.77 -4.94
N TYR A 23 -7.77 10.93 -5.95
CA TYR A 23 -7.48 9.51 -5.84
C TYR A 23 -6.13 9.16 -6.48
N PRO A 24 -5.47 8.07 -6.02
CA PRO A 24 -4.20 7.63 -6.58
C PRO A 24 -4.37 7.12 -8.01
N SER A 25 -3.34 7.30 -8.82
CA SER A 25 -3.21 6.65 -10.13
C SER A 25 -1.78 6.18 -10.40
N GLY A 26 -1.60 5.36 -11.43
CA GLY A 26 -0.29 4.80 -11.80
C GLY A 26 0.19 3.71 -10.84
N GLU A 27 1.50 3.65 -10.57
CA GLU A 27 2.06 2.71 -9.60
C GLU A 27 1.83 3.19 -8.17
N VAL A 28 1.33 2.30 -7.31
CA VAL A 28 1.04 2.57 -5.89
C VAL A 28 1.94 1.79 -4.95
N HIS A 29 2.30 2.44 -3.85
CA HIS A 29 3.13 1.90 -2.78
C HIS A 29 2.46 2.10 -1.42
N ALA A 30 2.69 1.15 -0.53
CA ALA A 30 2.25 1.29 0.84
C ALA A 30 3.10 2.33 1.56
N TRP A 31 2.46 3.14 2.38
CA TRP A 31 3.08 4.23 3.09
C TRP A 31 2.51 4.37 4.49
N GLU A 32 3.37 4.56 5.49
CA GLU A 32 2.96 4.89 6.85
C GLU A 32 2.87 6.40 7.00
N ARG A 33 1.70 6.90 7.42
CA ARG A 33 1.48 8.33 7.66
C ARG A 33 2.56 8.89 8.60
N GLY A 34 3.09 10.06 8.25
CA GLY A 34 4.19 10.69 8.98
C GLY A 34 5.59 10.26 8.54
N ARG A 35 5.75 9.21 7.73
CA ARG A 35 7.03 8.86 7.11
C ARG A 35 7.29 9.64 5.82
N ASN A 36 8.56 9.82 5.50
CA ASN A 36 9.01 10.38 4.22
C ASN A 36 9.48 9.32 3.22
N GLU A 37 9.13 8.06 3.47
CA GLU A 37 9.45 6.90 2.62
C GLU A 37 8.31 5.89 2.61
N THR A 38 8.23 5.10 1.54
CA THR A 38 7.29 3.97 1.40
C THR A 38 7.78 2.76 2.18
N ALA A 39 6.88 1.80 2.41
CA ALA A 39 7.21 0.54 3.10
C ALA A 39 8.28 -0.29 2.36
N CYS A 40 8.46 -0.10 1.05
CA CYS A 40 9.53 -0.74 0.27
C CYS A 40 10.82 0.09 0.19
N GLY A 41 10.93 1.20 0.92
CA GLY A 41 12.13 2.02 1.06
C GLY A 41 12.33 3.12 0.02
N LEU A 42 11.29 3.47 -0.76
CA LEU A 42 11.38 4.61 -1.69
C LEU A 42 11.14 5.92 -0.95
N SER A 43 12.05 6.88 -1.10
CA SER A 43 11.85 8.25 -0.61
C SER A 43 10.76 8.96 -1.41
N LEU A 44 9.77 9.55 -0.72
CA LEU A 44 8.61 10.16 -1.38
C LEU A 44 8.99 11.32 -2.29
N SER A 45 9.90 12.20 -1.85
CA SER A 45 10.30 13.37 -2.63
C SER A 45 11.16 12.99 -3.83
N ARG A 46 12.14 12.09 -3.63
CA ARG A 46 13.04 11.65 -4.71
C ARG A 46 12.32 10.83 -5.78
N SER A 47 11.35 10.02 -5.36
CA SER A 47 10.51 9.22 -6.25
C SER A 47 9.27 9.96 -6.75
N ARG A 48 9.09 11.24 -6.37
CA ARG A 48 7.94 12.09 -6.77
C ARG A 48 6.58 11.44 -6.52
N LEU A 49 6.42 10.78 -5.38
CA LEU A 49 5.17 10.11 -5.00
C LEU A 49 4.25 11.07 -4.26
N ALA A 50 3.00 11.18 -4.71
CA ALA A 50 1.93 11.88 -4.03
C ALA A 50 1.40 11.04 -2.85
N ARG A 51 0.91 11.71 -1.79
CA ARG A 51 0.44 11.07 -0.56
C ARG A 51 -1.08 11.06 -0.52
N PHE A 52 -1.67 9.90 -0.25
CA PHE A 52 -3.12 9.71 -0.14
C PHE A 52 -3.46 9.14 1.23
N PRO A 53 -3.45 9.99 2.28
CA PRO A 53 -3.74 9.54 3.63
C PRO A 53 -5.09 8.82 3.72
N HIS A 54 -6.12 9.36 3.08
CA HIS A 54 -7.51 8.87 3.15
C HIS A 54 -7.77 7.56 2.41
N VAL A 55 -6.84 7.12 1.55
CA VAL A 55 -6.95 5.86 0.83
C VAL A 55 -6.18 4.78 1.57
N SER A 56 -6.86 3.70 1.95
CA SER A 56 -6.20 2.59 2.64
C SER A 56 -5.45 1.71 1.65
N TRP A 57 -4.36 1.08 2.09
CA TRP A 57 -3.65 0.10 1.27
C TRP A 57 -4.53 -1.09 0.88
N ALA A 58 -5.49 -1.46 1.73
CA ALA A 58 -6.40 -2.56 1.46
C ALA A 58 -7.31 -2.28 0.26
N ASP A 59 -7.67 -1.01 0.04
CA ASP A 59 -8.57 -0.65 -1.06
C ASP A 59 -7.86 -0.80 -2.42
N VAL A 60 -6.62 -0.32 -2.54
CA VAL A 60 -5.87 -0.38 -3.82
C VAL A 60 -5.36 -1.78 -4.18
N GLN A 61 -5.64 -2.81 -3.36
CA GLN A 61 -5.25 -4.18 -3.67
C GLN A 61 -6.15 -4.77 -4.77
N PRO A 62 -5.59 -5.57 -5.71
CA PRO A 62 -6.37 -6.12 -6.82
C PRO A 62 -7.51 -7.03 -6.37
N GLU A 63 -7.37 -7.65 -5.18
CA GLU A 63 -8.36 -8.56 -4.63
C GLU A 63 -9.61 -7.84 -4.05
N SER A 64 -9.50 -6.54 -3.75
CA SER A 64 -10.51 -5.77 -3.02
C SER A 64 -11.47 -4.97 -3.93
N GLY A 65 -11.07 -4.71 -5.19
CA GLY A 65 -11.93 -4.11 -6.22
C GLY A 65 -12.44 -2.68 -5.97
N ARG A 66 -11.91 -1.92 -5.00
CA ARG A 66 -12.36 -0.55 -4.66
C ARG A 66 -11.21 0.45 -4.79
N HIS A 67 -11.38 1.55 -5.54
CA HIS A 67 -10.34 2.58 -5.80
C HIS A 67 -9.16 2.15 -6.70
N ALA A 68 -9.39 1.18 -7.58
CA ALA A 68 -8.36 0.62 -8.47
C ALA A 68 -8.44 1.13 -9.92
N GLU A 69 -9.43 1.98 -10.25
CA GLU A 69 -9.79 2.29 -11.64
C GLU A 69 -8.63 2.90 -12.45
N GLU A 70 -7.87 3.81 -11.83
CA GLU A 70 -6.69 4.43 -12.43
C GLU A 70 -5.37 3.89 -11.85
N VAL A 71 -5.43 2.85 -11.01
CA VAL A 71 -4.24 2.19 -10.45
C VAL A 71 -3.69 1.22 -11.49
N ALA A 72 -2.61 1.60 -12.14
CA ALA A 72 -1.98 0.77 -13.18
C ALA A 72 -1.19 -0.40 -12.60
N ALA A 73 -0.58 -0.24 -11.42
CA ALA A 73 0.22 -1.29 -10.80
C ALA A 73 0.29 -1.14 -9.27
N VAL A 74 0.26 -2.27 -8.56
CA VAL A 74 0.54 -2.34 -7.12
C VAL A 74 1.96 -2.84 -6.91
N CYS A 75 2.77 -2.09 -6.15
CA CYS A 75 4.16 -2.49 -5.92
C CYS A 75 4.25 -3.86 -5.25
N ARG A 76 4.85 -4.83 -5.94
CA ARG A 76 4.95 -6.24 -5.47
C ARG A 76 5.63 -6.39 -4.11
N ARG A 77 6.61 -5.53 -3.78
CA ARG A 77 7.29 -5.56 -2.47
C ARG A 77 6.36 -5.12 -1.34
N CYS A 78 5.57 -4.07 -1.57
CA CYS A 78 4.57 -3.60 -0.61
C CYS A 78 3.43 -4.61 -0.47
N ALA A 79 2.95 -5.16 -1.60
CA ALA A 79 1.92 -6.21 -1.60
C ALA A 79 2.39 -7.47 -0.87
N ALA A 80 3.65 -7.92 -1.03
CA ALA A 80 4.15 -9.07 -0.27
C ALA A 80 4.33 -8.76 1.23
N ALA A 81 4.66 -7.52 1.58
CA ALA A 81 4.87 -7.12 2.98
C ALA A 81 3.55 -6.92 3.75
N LEU A 82 2.48 -6.55 3.06
CA LEU A 82 1.21 -6.10 3.66
C LEU A 82 -0.05 -6.80 3.11
N GLY A 83 0.08 -7.57 2.04
CA GLY A 83 -1.00 -8.32 1.40
C GLY A 83 -1.40 -9.57 2.18
N ALA A 84 -2.57 -10.09 1.79
CA ALA A 84 -3.41 -11.04 2.49
C ALA A 84 -2.68 -12.04 3.42
N ARG A 85 -2.82 -11.79 4.72
CA ARG A 85 -2.57 -12.70 5.85
C ARG A 85 -1.16 -13.30 5.93
N ARG A 86 -0.28 -12.58 6.61
CA ARG A 86 0.83 -13.20 7.36
C ARG A 86 0.36 -14.08 8.54
N ASP A 87 -0.95 -14.08 8.83
CA ASP A 87 -1.52 -14.68 10.04
C ASP A 87 -2.04 -16.11 9.88
N ASP A 88 -2.15 -16.69 8.67
CA ASP A 88 -2.71 -18.05 8.51
C ASP A 88 -1.66 -19.18 8.48
N ARG A 89 -0.38 -18.91 8.15
CA ARG A 89 0.72 -19.90 8.28
C ARG A 89 2.05 -19.20 8.54
N GLY A 90 2.24 -18.74 9.77
CA GLY A 90 3.58 -18.38 10.25
C GLY A 90 4.49 -19.61 10.22
N TRP A 91 5.72 -19.45 9.75
CA TRP A 91 6.74 -20.49 9.88
C TRP A 91 6.98 -20.76 11.38
N THR A 92 6.46 -21.88 11.89
CA THR A 92 6.68 -22.30 13.27
C THR A 92 7.90 -23.20 13.30
N ARG A 93 9.02 -22.71 13.84
CA ARG A 93 10.17 -23.55 14.16
C ARG A 93 9.91 -24.24 15.50
N THR A 94 9.21 -25.37 15.47
CA THR A 94 9.12 -26.24 16.65
C THR A 94 10.47 -26.90 16.81
N ASN A 95 11.21 -26.52 17.85
CA ASN A 95 12.48 -27.14 18.21
C ASN A 95 12.26 -28.00 19.47
N PRO A 96 11.69 -29.22 19.35
CA PRO A 96 11.53 -30.07 20.51
C PRO A 96 12.89 -30.64 20.89
N ARG A 97 13.41 -30.21 22.04
CA ARG A 97 14.43 -30.91 22.84
C ARG A 97 14.08 -30.71 24.31
N PRO A 98 14.35 -31.70 25.19
CA PRO A 98 15.59 -32.49 25.26
C PRO A 98 15.65 -33.76 24.42
#